data_AF-A0A7W1SNT3-F1
#
_entry.id   AF-A0A7W1SNT3-F1
#
_cell.length_a   1.000
_cell.length_b   1.000
_cell.length_c   1.000
_cell.angle_alpha   90.00
_cell.angle_beta   90.00
_cell.angle_gamma   90.00
#
_symmetry.space_group_name_H-M   'P 1'
#
loop_
_entity.id
_entity.type
_entity.pdbx_description
1 polymer ?
#
loop_
_entity_poly.entity_id
_entity_poly.type
_entity_poly.pdbx_seq_one_letter_code
_entity_poly.pdbx_strand_id
1 'polypeptide(L)'
;MPRPTMSADELRELREGWDVSQGEFAAVIGASRQAVVSWETEEGSDHARGVPGPVAVLVRLLDKRPELRPIAAQIASNGHS
;
A
#
# COMPACT_ATOMS: atom_id res chain seq x y z
N MET A 1 -6.12 2.83 21.53
CA MET A 1 -4.81 2.89 20.85
C MET A 1 -4.95 3.79 19.64
N PRO A 2 -4.05 4.75 19.39
CA PRO A 2 -4.08 5.53 18.15
C PRO A 2 -3.99 4.56 16.96
N ARG A 3 -4.82 4.76 15.93
CA ARG A 3 -4.68 3.99 14.69
C ARG A 3 -3.32 4.34 14.08
N PRO A 4 -2.51 3.36 13.66
CA PRO A 4 -1.30 3.66 12.92
C PRO A 4 -1.70 4.44 11.67
N THR A 5 -1.20 5.67 11.55
CA THR A 5 -1.32 6.52 10.38
C THR A 5 -0.07 6.36 9.50
N MET A 6 -0.26 6.54 8.21
CA MET A 6 0.79 6.57 7.19
C MET A 6 0.44 7.71 6.24
N SER A 7 1.42 8.57 5.95
CA SER A 7 1.23 9.69 5.01
C SER A 7 1.29 9.20 3.56
N ALA A 8 0.82 10.04 2.64
CA ALA A 8 0.93 9.81 1.21
C ALA A 8 2.41 9.66 0.77
N ASP A 9 3.28 10.51 1.31
CA ASP A 9 4.71 10.49 1.01
C ASP A 9 5.41 9.25 1.59
N GLU A 10 5.10 8.85 2.83
CA GLU A 10 5.65 7.62 3.41
C GLU A 10 5.27 6.39 2.57
N LEU A 11 4.02 6.32 2.10
CA LEU A 11 3.56 5.23 1.24
C LEU A 11 4.31 5.22 -0.11
N ARG A 12 4.46 6.40 -0.74
CA ARG A 12 5.16 6.57 -2.02
C ARG A 12 6.63 6.17 -1.91
N GLU A 13 7.33 6.67 -0.89
CA GLU A 13 8.74 6.37 -0.65
C GLU A 13 8.98 4.88 -0.45
N LEU A 14 8.12 4.21 0.33
CA LEU A 14 8.20 2.75 0.52
C LEU A 14 7.97 2.00 -0.77
N ARG A 15 6.94 2.38 -1.55
CA ARG A 15 6.68 1.76 -2.86
C ARG A 15 7.87 1.90 -3.80
N GLU A 16 8.43 3.10 -3.91
CA GLU A 16 9.57 3.38 -4.77
C GLU A 16 10.84 2.67 -4.28
N GLY A 17 11.02 2.56 -2.97
CA GLY A 17 12.08 1.75 -2.37
C GLY A 17 11.94 0.24 -2.62
N TRP A 18 10.75 -0.23 -3.01
CA TRP A 18 10.52 -1.61 -3.45
C TRP A 18 10.72 -1.79 -4.97
N ASP A 19 10.99 -0.72 -5.71
CA ASP A 19 11.17 -0.70 -7.17
C ASP A 19 9.94 -1.27 -7.93
N VAL A 20 8.74 -0.86 -7.52
CA VAL A 20 7.48 -1.30 -8.14
C VAL A 20 6.57 -0.13 -8.52
N SER A 21 5.78 -0.34 -9.57
CA SER A 21 4.71 0.58 -9.97
C SER A 21 3.54 0.56 -8.97
N GLN A 22 2.67 1.57 -9.02
CA GLN A 22 1.43 1.59 -8.22
C GLN A 22 0.52 0.38 -8.45
N GLY A 23 0.54 -0.20 -9.67
CA GLY A 23 -0.26 -1.38 -10.00
C GLY A 23 0.29 -2.65 -9.37
N GLU A 24 1.60 -2.86 -9.47
CA GLU A 24 2.29 -3.98 -8.83
C GLU A 24 2.22 -3.89 -7.31
N PHE A 25 2.40 -2.69 -6.76
CA PHE A 25 2.22 -2.44 -5.33
C PHE A 25 0.80 -2.79 -4.87
N ALA A 26 -0.21 -2.33 -5.60
CA ALA A 26 -1.61 -2.63 -5.31
C ALA A 26 -1.86 -4.16 -5.29
N ALA A 27 -1.28 -4.89 -6.24
CA ALA A 27 -1.36 -6.35 -6.29
C ALA A 27 -0.71 -7.01 -5.07
N VAL A 28 0.43 -6.51 -4.60
CA VAL A 28 1.12 -7.02 -3.40
C VAL A 28 0.27 -6.85 -2.14
N ILE A 29 -0.40 -5.71 -1.98
CA ILE A 29 -1.16 -5.39 -0.76
C ILE A 29 -2.66 -5.74 -0.85
N GLY A 30 -3.12 -6.28 -1.98
CA GLY A 30 -4.53 -6.62 -2.21
C GLY A 30 -5.45 -5.40 -2.31
N ALA A 31 -4.96 -4.30 -2.88
CA ALA A 31 -5.73 -3.09 -3.15
C ALA A 31 -5.99 -2.90 -4.66
N SER A 32 -6.85 -1.95 -5.01
CA SER A 32 -6.95 -1.51 -6.40
C SER A 32 -5.87 -0.47 -6.71
N ARG A 33 -5.39 -0.41 -7.95
CA ARG A 33 -4.47 0.65 -8.41
C ARG A 33 -5.04 2.05 -8.13
N GLN A 34 -6.34 2.25 -8.30
CA GLN A 34 -7.00 3.53 -8.05
C GLN A 34 -6.94 3.92 -6.57
N ALA A 35 -7.04 2.95 -5.65
CA ALA A 35 -6.87 3.22 -4.23
C ALA A 35 -5.46 3.73 -3.93
N VAL A 36 -4.43 3.07 -4.49
CA VAL A 36 -3.03 3.51 -4.32
C VAL A 36 -2.80 4.92 -4.88
N VAL A 37 -3.33 5.23 -6.07
CA VAL A 37 -3.28 6.59 -6.63
C VAL A 37 -3.87 7.61 -5.65
N SER A 38 -5.07 7.33 -5.13
CA SER A 38 -5.77 8.23 -4.22
C SER A 38 -5.06 8.38 -2.86
N TRP A 39 -4.38 7.34 -2.38
CA TRP A 39 -3.58 7.36 -1.16
C TRP A 39 -2.26 8.11 -1.28
N GLU A 40 -1.61 8.02 -2.45
CA GLU A 40 -0.38 8.76 -2.73
C GLU A 40 -0.66 10.20 -3.15
N THR A 41 -1.92 10.58 -3.41
CA THR A 41 -2.22 11.97 -3.76
C THR A 41 -1.97 12.89 -2.57
N GLU A 42 -1.31 14.02 -2.81
CA GLU A 42 -0.96 15.00 -1.77
C GLU A 42 -2.17 15.43 -0.94
N GLU A 43 -1.91 15.59 0.36
CA GLU A 43 -2.90 16.00 1.34
C GLU A 43 -3.42 17.42 1.01
N GLY A 44 -4.73 17.58 0.94
CA GLY A 44 -5.38 18.86 0.57
C GLY A 44 -5.88 18.93 -0.88
N SER A 45 -5.60 17.93 -1.72
CA SER A 45 -6.30 17.79 -3.01
C SER A 45 -7.71 17.22 -2.83
N ASP A 46 -8.62 17.52 -3.77
CA ASP A 46 -10.00 17.01 -3.78
C ASP A 46 -10.11 15.46 -3.87
N HIS A 47 -9.00 14.77 -4.17
CA HIS A 47 -8.96 13.33 -4.37
C HIS A 47 -8.08 12.58 -3.35
N ALA A 48 -7.50 13.30 -2.38
CA ALA A 48 -6.67 12.72 -1.34
C ALA A 48 -7.50 11.83 -0.42
N ARG A 49 -7.02 10.61 -0.17
CA ARG A 49 -7.58 9.68 0.82
C ARG A 49 -6.49 9.20 1.74
N GLY A 50 -6.77 9.15 3.04
CA GLY A 50 -5.83 8.57 3.99
C GLY A 50 -5.63 7.07 3.78
N VAL A 51 -4.42 6.59 4.03
CA VAL A 51 -4.10 5.15 4.01
C VAL A 51 -4.87 4.44 5.12
N PRO A 52 -5.64 3.37 4.82
CA PRO A 52 -6.32 2.61 5.85
C PRO A 52 -5.33 2.01 6.86
N GLY A 53 -5.65 2.06 8.15
CA GLY A 53 -4.76 1.54 9.22
C GLY A 53 -4.26 0.10 8.99
N PRO A 54 -5.11 -0.86 8.59
CA PRO A 54 -4.64 -2.22 8.27
C PRO A 54 -3.64 -2.27 7.10
N VAL A 55 -3.82 -1.41 6.09
CA VAL A 55 -2.89 -1.30 4.96
C VAL A 55 -1.56 -0.72 5.43
N ALA A 56 -1.58 0.34 6.25
CA ALA A 56 -0.37 0.91 6.82
C ALA A 56 0.42 -0.12 7.66
N VAL A 57 -0.27 -0.96 8.42
CA VAL A 57 0.36 -2.07 9.17
C VAL A 57 0.97 -3.11 8.22
N LEU A 58 0.23 -3.52 7.20
CA LEU A 58 0.69 -4.49 6.21
C LEU A 58 1.94 -3.98 5.46
N VAL A 59 1.91 -2.75 4.97
CA VAL A 59 3.03 -2.14 4.24
C VAL A 59 4.29 -2.11 5.11
N ARG A 60 4.18 -1.66 6.37
CA ARG A 60 5.32 -1.66 7.31
C ARG A 60 5.83 -3.07 7.64
N LEU A 61 4.95 -4.06 7.68
CA LEU A 61 5.36 -5.45 7.87
C LEU A 61 6.15 -5.97 6.67
N LEU A 62 5.65 -5.73 5.45
CA LEU A 62 6.27 -6.15 4.19
C LEU A 62 7.57 -5.39 3.89
N ASP A 63 7.71 -4.17 4.39
CA ASP A 63 8.95 -3.42 4.35
C ASP A 63 10.03 -4.10 5.21
N LYS A 64 9.68 -4.40 6.48
CA LYS A 64 10.58 -5.09 7.42
C LYS A 64 10.87 -6.54 7.05
N ARG A 65 9.99 -7.18 6.27
CA ARG A 65 10.01 -8.61 5.92
C ARG A 65 9.79 -8.79 4.42
N PRO A 66 10.75 -8.38 3.57
CA PRO A 66 10.61 -8.41 2.12
C PRO A 66 10.32 -9.81 1.54
N GLU A 67 10.74 -10.87 2.23
CA GLU A 67 10.48 -12.25 1.84
C GLU A 67 8.98 -12.63 1.87
N LEU A 68 8.13 -11.83 2.52
CA LEU A 68 6.69 -12.06 2.58
C LEU A 68 5.92 -11.42 1.41
N ARG A 69 6.54 -10.51 0.65
CA ARG A 69 5.87 -9.81 -0.46
C ARG A 69 5.31 -10.77 -1.52
N PRO A 70 6.02 -11.83 -1.96
CA PRO A 70 5.46 -12.78 -2.93
C PRO A 70 4.24 -13.54 -2.39
N ILE A 71 4.25 -13.87 -1.09
CA ILE A 71 3.14 -14.56 -0.42
C ILE A 71 1.91 -13.65 -0.37
N ALA A 72 2.10 -12.39 -0.01
CA ALA A 72 1.03 -11.40 0.01
C ALA A 72 0.39 -11.20 -1.37
N ALA A 73 1.22 -11.08 -2.42
CA ALA A 73 0.76 -10.97 -3.80
C ALA A 73 -0.05 -12.21 -4.26
N GLN A 74 0.38 -13.41 -3.86
CA GLN A 74 -0.34 -14.65 -4.19
C GLN A 74 -1.71 -14.70 -3.52
N ILE A 75 -1.78 -14.32 -2.24
CA ILE A 75 -3.06 -14.30 -1.48
C ILE A 75 -4.03 -13.30 -2.09
N ALA A 76 -3.55 -12.09 -2.42
CA ALA A 76 -4.35 -11.06 -3.07
C ALA A 76 -4.93 -11.53 -4.42
N SER A 77 -4.14 -12.28 -5.19
CA SER A 77 -4.55 -12.83 -6.48
C SER A 77 -5.64 -13.92 -6.35
N ASN A 78 -5.57 -14.75 -5.31
CA ASN A 78 -6.51 -15.87 -5.10
C ASN A 78 -7.90 -15.43 -4.60
N GLY A 79 -8.04 -14.21 -4.04
CA GLY A 79 -9.31 -13.69 -3.51
C GLY A 79 -10.27 -13.11 -4.55
N HIS A 80 -9.88 -13.09 -5.84
CA HIS A 80 -10.66 -12.51 -6.95
C HIS A 80 -11.27 -13.58 -7.88
N SER A 81 -11.36 -14.84 -7.44
CA SER A 81 -12.00 -15.96 -8.17
C SER A 81 -13.40 -16.25 -7.69
#